data_AF-E8KD59-F1
#
_entry.id   AF-E8KD59-F1
#
_cell.length_a   1.000
_cell.length_b   1.000
_cell.length_c   1.000
_cell.angle_alpha   90.00
_cell.angle_beta   90.00
_cell.angle_gamma   90.00
#
_symmetry.space_group_name_H-M   'P 1'
#
loop_
_entity.id
_entity.type
_entity.pdbx_description
1 polymer ?
#
loop_
_entity_poly.entity_id
_entity_poly.type
_entity_poly.pdbx_seq_one_letter_code
_entity_poly.pdbx_strand_id
1 'polypeptide(L)'
;MAEDYGKYKSWFNQPLNILESKDSNDDYLNNNFKMIDYYQEIYHDGIVIDELINKLKQGQFDSLSIIDLNRFRIFLDAVLLTFNNEKVYNVYLKDKFAFQPFFDRLNDSTLFIRERQFLENYKKYLNNLFKIRIDKFNSFFYSLDGEDRRVWDQFKIVRNAFSHMQYGFYASDSTGFLSNFSIYNHDNGQTKEIGFVFEPILHLFIQQFFSNYSFSGVPYKHTWFELNQENGLINFNQVTLSDKVNTKFSGFQKDHFMNQFTSIIQSGDKTTIDNFLNNNSFNRKIISISHDEIEQKCLFYLQEKNHKLNDPIHFFESIKFLFDFETEFSNFLVHLIQLNDRLIDYLRDRKLGINRINEIFKSIDELTEDENKFLCFRYSFDLLRMFNISSRLEDDDLPKIQIPEISIKGIYIQNPLALYDYYKKIRFVFNYTHTMT
;
A
#
# COMPACT_ATOMS: atom_id res chain seq x y z
N MET A 1 22.42 8.97 -29.64
CA MET A 1 21.62 7.76 -29.30
C MET A 1 22.50 6.58 -28.87
N ALA A 2 23.43 6.07 -29.69
CA ALA A 2 24.36 4.99 -29.24
C ALA A 2 25.40 5.46 -28.20
N GLU A 3 25.86 6.71 -28.28
CA GLU A 3 26.82 7.28 -27.30
C GLU A 3 26.19 7.60 -25.93
N ASP A 4 24.89 7.87 -25.86
CA ASP A 4 24.18 8.13 -24.60
C ASP A 4 23.89 6.83 -23.85
N TYR A 5 23.54 5.74 -24.56
CA TYR A 5 23.36 4.42 -23.97
C TYR A 5 24.67 3.86 -23.39
N GLY A 6 25.82 4.11 -24.07
CA GLY A 6 27.14 3.75 -23.56
C GLY A 6 27.56 4.52 -22.29
N LYS A 7 27.20 5.80 -22.19
CA LYS A 7 27.41 6.63 -20.98
C LYS A 7 26.47 6.25 -19.83
N TYR A 8 25.21 5.94 -20.10
CA TYR A 8 24.27 5.44 -19.08
C TYR A 8 24.64 4.05 -18.58
N LYS A 9 25.09 3.15 -19.47
CA LYS A 9 25.64 1.85 -19.09
C LYS A 9 26.95 1.98 -18.31
N SER A 10 27.76 3.02 -18.55
CA SER A 10 28.96 3.29 -17.74
C SER A 10 28.64 3.91 -16.38
N TRP A 11 27.51 4.62 -16.22
CA TRP A 11 26.99 5.00 -14.89
C TRP A 11 26.46 3.80 -14.09
N PHE A 12 25.92 2.78 -14.76
CA PHE A 12 25.50 1.53 -14.14
C PHE A 12 26.66 0.55 -13.86
N ASN A 13 27.67 0.51 -14.74
CA ASN A 13 28.83 -0.40 -14.62
C ASN A 13 30.03 0.20 -13.87
N GLN A 14 30.04 1.50 -13.60
CA GLN A 14 30.87 2.03 -12.52
C GLN A 14 30.03 1.86 -11.25
N PRO A 15 30.47 1.10 -10.23
CA PRO A 15 29.87 1.23 -8.90
C PRO A 15 29.98 2.71 -8.58
N LEU A 16 28.85 3.40 -8.64
CA LEU A 16 28.76 4.84 -8.67
C LEU A 16 29.20 5.30 -7.29
N ASN A 17 30.53 5.44 -7.08
CA ASN A 17 31.20 5.28 -5.79
C ASN A 17 30.16 4.97 -4.73
N ILE A 18 29.78 3.69 -4.62
CA ILE A 18 29.31 3.19 -3.33
C ILE A 18 30.54 3.47 -2.48
N LEU A 19 30.60 4.70 -1.97
CA LEU A 19 31.45 5.10 -0.89
C LEU A 19 31.35 3.90 0.02
N GLU A 20 32.50 3.40 0.40
CA GLU A 20 32.64 2.51 1.53
C GLU A 20 31.84 3.10 2.70
N SER A 21 30.52 2.96 2.71
CA SER A 21 29.66 3.20 3.84
C SER A 21 29.86 1.95 4.67
N LYS A 22 31.02 1.95 5.31
CA LYS A 22 31.32 1.12 6.47
C LYS A 22 30.29 1.31 7.59
N ASP A 23 29.33 2.23 7.43
CA ASP A 23 28.05 2.24 8.12
C ASP A 23 26.98 1.46 7.32
N SER A 24 26.89 0.17 7.61
CA SER A 24 25.94 -0.81 7.05
C SER A 24 24.48 -0.60 7.46
N ASN A 25 24.06 0.63 7.77
CA ASN A 25 22.77 0.94 8.39
C ASN A 25 21.72 1.59 7.45
N ASP A 26 22.07 1.90 6.19
CA ASP A 26 21.21 2.68 5.26
C ASP A 26 20.84 1.94 3.95
N ASP A 27 20.81 0.61 3.98
CA ASP A 27 20.21 -0.22 2.93
C ASP A 27 18.67 -0.08 2.92
N TYR A 28 18.05 -0.16 1.74
CA TYR A 28 16.61 -0.03 1.50
C TYR A 28 15.77 -0.97 2.37
N LEU A 29 16.20 -2.21 2.54
CA LEU A 29 15.48 -3.18 3.37
C LEU A 29 15.58 -2.84 4.86
N ASN A 30 16.72 -2.32 5.31
CA ASN A 30 16.89 -1.80 6.68
C ASN A 30 16.08 -0.53 6.91
N ASN A 31 15.97 0.36 5.91
CA ASN A 31 15.05 1.49 5.95
C ASN A 31 13.62 1.02 6.19
N ASN A 32 13.17 -0.01 5.46
CA ASN A 32 11.81 -0.54 5.63
C ASN A 32 11.57 -1.08 7.04
N PHE A 33 12.53 -1.81 7.64
CA PHE A 33 12.40 -2.25 9.04
C PHE A 33 12.30 -1.08 10.01
N LYS A 34 13.20 -0.09 9.91
CA LYS A 34 13.17 1.11 10.75
C LYS A 34 11.82 1.83 10.66
N MET A 35 11.29 1.97 9.46
CA MET A 35 10.01 2.64 9.22
C MET A 35 8.82 1.81 9.71
N ILE A 36 8.83 0.49 9.54
CA ILE A 36 7.80 -0.41 10.11
C ILE A 36 7.78 -0.28 11.63
N ASP A 37 8.94 -0.32 12.29
CA ASP A 37 9.05 -0.18 13.74
C ASP A 37 8.57 1.21 14.20
N TYR A 38 8.94 2.26 13.46
CA TYR A 38 8.50 3.63 13.73
C TYR A 38 6.97 3.77 13.67
N TYR A 39 6.33 3.28 12.61
CA TYR A 39 4.86 3.32 12.51
C TYR A 39 4.20 2.41 13.54
N GLN A 40 4.74 1.22 13.82
CA GLN A 40 4.18 0.37 14.86
C GLN A 40 4.19 1.04 16.23
N GLU A 41 5.26 1.76 16.57
CA GLU A 41 5.35 2.52 17.82
C GLU A 41 4.31 3.65 17.87
N ILE A 42 4.07 4.33 16.74
CA ILE A 42 3.03 5.36 16.65
C ILE A 42 1.65 4.82 17.04
N TYR A 43 1.33 3.59 16.67
CA TYR A 43 0.04 2.94 16.92
C TYR A 43 0.07 1.96 18.11
N HIS A 44 1.12 1.97 18.93
CA HIS A 44 1.31 0.97 20.00
C HIS A 44 0.13 0.95 20.99
N ASP A 45 -0.30 2.13 21.42
CA ASP A 45 -1.38 2.31 22.41
C ASP A 45 -2.78 2.36 21.77
N GLY A 46 -2.86 2.27 20.44
CA GLY A 46 -4.10 2.37 19.67
C GLY A 46 -3.97 3.32 18.49
N ILE A 47 -5.06 3.45 17.74
CA ILE A 47 -5.16 4.36 16.60
C ILE A 47 -5.94 5.56 17.12
N VAL A 48 -5.24 6.65 17.44
CA VAL A 48 -5.82 7.87 18.00
C VAL A 48 -5.42 9.05 17.12
N ILE A 49 -6.31 9.46 16.22
CA ILE A 49 -5.96 10.41 15.15
C ILE A 49 -5.69 11.82 15.71
N ASP A 50 -6.42 12.23 16.74
CA ASP A 50 -6.17 13.48 17.45
C ASP A 50 -4.75 13.56 18.04
N GLU A 51 -4.22 12.43 18.54
CA GLU A 51 -2.85 12.37 19.04
C GLU A 51 -1.85 12.49 17.90
N LEU A 52 -2.08 11.86 16.74
CA LEU A 52 -1.22 12.03 15.56
C LEU A 52 -1.16 13.50 15.12
N ILE A 53 -2.31 14.16 15.05
CA ILE A 53 -2.41 15.58 14.71
C ILE A 53 -1.65 16.43 15.74
N ASN A 54 -1.78 16.12 17.04
CA ASN A 54 -1.06 16.83 18.09
C ASN A 54 0.46 16.62 18.02
N LYS A 55 0.93 15.38 17.76
CA LYS A 55 2.35 15.09 17.52
C LYS A 55 2.89 15.92 16.34
N LEU A 56 2.09 16.11 15.29
CA LEU A 56 2.46 16.92 14.12
C LEU A 56 2.50 18.42 14.41
N LYS A 57 1.55 18.94 15.20
CA LYS A 57 1.57 20.34 15.70
C LYS A 57 2.80 20.62 16.58
N GLN A 58 3.24 19.62 17.35
CA GLN A 58 4.39 19.72 18.24
C GLN A 58 5.74 19.50 17.53
N GLY A 59 5.75 19.20 16.23
CA GLY A 59 6.97 18.97 15.47
C GLY A 59 7.66 17.63 15.79
N GLN A 60 6.96 16.65 16.36
CA GLN A 60 7.57 15.35 16.70
C GLN A 60 8.02 14.55 15.46
N PHE A 61 7.53 14.91 14.28
CA PHE A 61 7.92 14.31 13.00
C PHE A 61 9.09 15.04 12.32
N ASP A 62 9.58 16.15 12.88
CA ASP A 62 10.57 17.02 12.23
C ASP A 62 11.92 16.35 11.98
N SER A 63 12.25 15.32 12.77
CA SER A 63 13.50 14.57 12.64
C SER A 63 13.45 13.49 11.56
N LEU A 64 12.30 13.24 10.94
CA LEU A 64 12.17 12.23 9.90
C LEU A 64 12.90 12.64 8.63
N SER A 65 13.57 11.67 8.01
CA SER A 65 14.18 11.80 6.69
C SER A 65 13.10 11.67 5.62
N ILE A 66 12.97 12.71 4.77
CA ILE A 66 12.09 12.67 3.60
C ILE A 66 12.51 11.54 2.63
N ILE A 67 13.82 11.26 2.53
CA ILE A 67 14.35 10.19 1.69
C ILE A 67 13.87 8.83 2.21
N ASP A 68 13.88 8.63 3.53
CA ASP A 68 13.47 7.39 4.18
C ASP A 68 11.96 7.16 4.01
N LEU A 69 11.17 8.22 4.17
CA LEU A 69 9.73 8.22 3.91
C LEU A 69 9.41 7.90 2.44
N ASN A 70 10.16 8.47 1.50
CA ASN A 70 9.98 8.19 0.07
C ASN A 70 10.36 6.75 -0.28
N ARG A 71 11.45 6.22 0.28
CA ARG A 71 11.82 4.80 0.11
C ARG A 71 10.73 3.89 0.69
N PHE A 72 10.23 4.22 1.87
CA PHE A 72 9.16 3.45 2.49
C PHE A 72 7.85 3.51 1.71
N ARG A 73 7.53 4.64 1.07
CA ARG A 73 6.39 4.74 0.14
C ARG A 73 6.51 3.74 -1.00
N ILE A 74 7.67 3.64 -1.64
CA ILE A 74 7.93 2.68 -2.72
C ILE A 74 7.71 1.24 -2.21
N PHE A 75 8.16 0.94 -0.99
CA PHE A 75 7.91 -0.36 -0.37
C PHE A 75 6.41 -0.61 -0.16
N LEU A 76 5.69 0.34 0.43
CA LEU A 76 4.24 0.21 0.64
C LEU A 76 3.47 0.05 -0.67
N ASP A 77 3.84 0.79 -1.71
CA ASP A 77 3.26 0.67 -3.05
C ASP A 77 3.54 -0.70 -3.66
N ALA A 78 4.77 -1.23 -3.50
CA ALA A 78 5.12 -2.57 -3.96
C ALA A 78 4.29 -3.64 -3.22
N VAL A 79 4.12 -3.53 -1.90
CA VAL A 79 3.28 -4.45 -1.11
C VAL A 79 1.81 -4.33 -1.53
N LEU A 80 1.27 -3.12 -1.63
CA LEU A 80 -0.12 -2.88 -2.03
C LEU A 80 -0.39 -3.45 -3.42
N LEU A 81 0.48 -3.15 -4.38
CA LEU A 81 0.36 -3.65 -5.74
C LEU A 81 0.40 -5.18 -5.77
N THR A 82 1.43 -5.79 -5.19
CA THR A 82 1.60 -7.25 -5.27
C THR A 82 0.50 -8.00 -4.52
N PHE A 83 0.10 -7.53 -3.34
CA PHE A 83 -0.96 -8.13 -2.55
C PHE A 83 -2.34 -8.02 -3.21
N ASN A 84 -2.67 -6.88 -3.81
CA ASN A 84 -3.97 -6.64 -4.41
C ASN A 84 -4.05 -7.02 -5.88
N ASN A 85 -2.94 -7.16 -6.60
CA ASN A 85 -2.95 -7.43 -8.04
C ASN A 85 -3.82 -8.65 -8.40
N GLU A 86 -3.61 -9.79 -7.74
CA GLU A 86 -4.39 -11.00 -8.01
C GLU A 86 -5.88 -10.81 -7.69
N LYS A 87 -6.19 -10.13 -6.59
CA LYS A 87 -7.56 -9.95 -6.10
C LYS A 87 -8.34 -9.01 -7.00
N VAL A 88 -7.78 -7.82 -7.23
CA VAL A 88 -8.38 -6.77 -8.02
C VAL A 88 -8.46 -7.22 -9.47
N TYR A 89 -7.35 -7.68 -10.05
CA TYR A 89 -7.28 -7.90 -11.49
C TYR A 89 -7.79 -9.26 -11.94
N ASN A 90 -7.64 -10.32 -11.13
CA ASN A 90 -8.02 -11.67 -11.54
C ASN A 90 -9.32 -12.18 -10.90
N VAL A 91 -9.75 -11.60 -9.77
CA VAL A 91 -10.92 -12.10 -9.01
C VAL A 91 -12.09 -11.12 -9.06
N TYR A 92 -11.94 -9.91 -8.52
CA TYR A 92 -13.09 -9.02 -8.22
C TYR A 92 -13.40 -7.99 -9.31
N LEU A 93 -12.39 -7.43 -9.97
CA LEU A 93 -12.52 -6.35 -10.97
C LEU A 93 -11.87 -6.73 -12.30
N LYS A 94 -11.88 -8.02 -12.63
CA LYS A 94 -11.35 -8.55 -13.89
C LYS A 94 -11.97 -7.88 -15.10
N ASP A 95 -11.12 -7.39 -16.00
CA ASP A 95 -11.49 -6.65 -17.21
C ASP A 95 -12.29 -5.35 -16.96
N LYS A 96 -12.39 -4.89 -15.70
CA LYS A 96 -13.11 -3.67 -15.31
C LYS A 96 -12.23 -2.43 -15.27
N PHE A 97 -10.96 -2.50 -15.68
CA PHE A 97 -10.05 -1.35 -15.68
C PHE A 97 -9.74 -0.82 -17.09
N ALA A 98 -9.55 0.49 -17.17
CA ALA A 98 -9.04 1.19 -18.34
C ALA A 98 -7.91 2.15 -17.90
N PHE A 99 -6.66 1.81 -18.24
CA PHE A 99 -5.49 2.58 -17.80
C PHE A 99 -5.20 3.79 -18.68
N GLN A 100 -5.53 3.77 -19.98
CA GLN A 100 -5.24 4.90 -20.87
C GLN A 100 -5.89 6.22 -20.41
N PRO A 101 -7.18 6.23 -20.00
CA PRO A 101 -7.82 7.46 -19.54
C PRO A 101 -7.18 8.08 -18.27
N PHE A 102 -6.44 7.30 -17.48
CA PHE A 102 -5.66 7.84 -16.36
C PHE A 102 -4.58 8.80 -16.88
N PHE A 103 -3.80 8.38 -17.88
CA PHE A 103 -2.79 9.23 -18.51
C PHE A 103 -3.39 10.38 -19.29
N ASP A 104 -4.51 10.15 -20.00
CA ASP A 104 -5.21 11.21 -20.73
C ASP A 104 -5.60 12.34 -19.77
N ARG A 105 -6.13 11.99 -18.58
CA ARG A 105 -6.46 12.95 -17.53
C ARG A 105 -5.23 13.67 -16.99
N LEU A 106 -4.12 12.98 -16.71
CA LEU A 106 -2.87 13.60 -16.25
C LEU A 106 -2.39 14.70 -17.21
N ASN A 107 -2.54 14.47 -18.52
CA ASN A 107 -2.09 15.39 -19.55
C ASN A 107 -3.10 16.47 -19.94
N ASP A 108 -4.37 16.34 -19.52
CA ASP A 108 -5.40 17.34 -19.78
C ASP A 108 -5.29 18.50 -18.80
N SER A 109 -4.80 19.65 -19.27
CA SER A 109 -4.64 20.87 -18.45
C SER A 109 -5.95 21.46 -17.93
N THR A 110 -7.10 21.10 -18.50
CA THR A 110 -8.42 21.63 -18.11
C THR A 110 -9.00 20.91 -16.89
N LEU A 111 -8.53 19.69 -16.61
CA LEU A 111 -9.03 18.89 -15.49
C LEU A 111 -8.27 19.20 -14.21
N PHE A 112 -8.98 19.31 -13.09
CA PHE A 112 -8.34 19.43 -11.79
C PHE A 112 -7.70 18.11 -11.36
N ILE A 113 -6.40 18.19 -11.01
CA ILE A 113 -5.60 17.13 -10.41
C ILE A 113 -4.74 17.80 -9.34
N ARG A 114 -4.85 17.34 -8.09
CA ARG A 114 -4.18 17.92 -6.93
C ARG A 114 -2.66 17.95 -7.12
N GLU A 115 -2.12 16.94 -7.78
CA GLU A 115 -0.69 16.72 -8.00
C GLU A 115 -0.11 17.56 -9.16
N ARG A 116 -0.93 18.32 -9.92
CA ARG A 116 -0.50 18.97 -11.17
C ARG A 116 0.75 19.85 -11.00
N GLN A 117 0.76 20.73 -9.99
CA GLN A 117 1.90 21.60 -9.74
C GLN A 117 3.18 20.81 -9.40
N PHE A 118 3.02 19.71 -8.65
CA PHE A 118 4.12 18.82 -8.32
C PHE A 118 4.65 18.11 -9.58
N LEU A 119 3.76 17.60 -10.43
CA LEU A 119 4.13 16.93 -11.69
C LEU A 119 4.86 17.86 -12.67
N GLU A 120 4.48 19.14 -12.73
CA GLU A 120 5.22 20.13 -13.54
C GLU A 120 6.61 20.43 -13.00
N ASN A 121 6.78 20.47 -11.68
CA ASN A 121 8.11 20.57 -11.06
C ASN A 121 8.93 19.30 -11.32
N TYR A 122 8.28 18.14 -11.30
CA TYR A 122 8.90 16.86 -11.58
C TYR A 122 9.43 16.75 -13.02
N LYS A 123 8.69 17.24 -14.02
CA LYS A 123 9.20 17.35 -15.42
C LYS A 123 10.50 18.16 -15.49
N LYS A 124 10.57 19.30 -14.78
CA LYS A 124 11.77 20.15 -14.73
C LYS A 124 12.94 19.41 -14.09
N TYR A 125 12.68 18.70 -12.99
CA TYR A 125 13.67 17.87 -12.31
C TYR A 125 14.23 16.78 -13.22
N LEU A 126 13.38 16.02 -13.92
CA LEU A 126 13.79 14.97 -14.85
C LEU A 126 14.69 15.51 -15.96
N ASN A 127 14.32 16.64 -16.55
CA ASN A 127 15.11 17.27 -17.60
C ASN A 127 16.44 17.84 -17.07
N ASN A 128 16.46 18.38 -15.84
CA ASN A 128 17.67 18.97 -15.27
C ASN A 128 18.69 17.90 -14.88
N LEU A 129 18.26 16.89 -14.12
CA LEU A 129 19.13 15.88 -13.53
C LEU A 129 19.47 14.75 -14.52
N PHE A 130 18.47 14.24 -15.26
CA PHE A 130 18.62 13.07 -16.11
C PHE A 130 18.61 13.37 -17.62
N LYS A 131 18.36 14.63 -18.00
CA LYS A 131 18.18 15.05 -19.40
C LYS A 131 17.00 14.35 -20.09
N ILE A 132 16.06 13.83 -19.31
CA ILE A 132 14.83 13.22 -19.80
C ILE A 132 13.80 14.33 -20.02
N ARG A 133 13.41 14.54 -21.28
CA ARG A 133 12.37 15.52 -21.64
C ARG A 133 11.02 14.83 -21.73
N ILE A 134 10.08 15.27 -20.90
CA ILE A 134 8.71 14.74 -20.85
C ILE A 134 7.73 15.84 -21.25
N ASP A 135 7.20 15.75 -22.46
CA ASP A 135 6.12 16.63 -22.92
C ASP A 135 4.76 16.17 -22.36
N LYS A 136 4.57 14.85 -22.28
CA LYS A 136 3.37 14.20 -21.74
C LYS A 136 3.74 12.97 -20.90
N PHE A 137 3.02 12.76 -19.80
CA PHE A 137 3.13 11.54 -19.01
C PHE A 137 2.26 10.46 -19.67
N ASN A 138 2.87 9.53 -20.40
CA ASN A 138 2.18 8.41 -21.06
C ASN A 138 2.80 7.04 -20.69
N SER A 139 3.70 7.03 -19.72
CA SER A 139 4.45 5.86 -19.31
C SER A 139 4.70 5.86 -17.80
N PHE A 140 4.96 4.67 -17.26
CA PHE A 140 5.36 4.50 -15.86
C PHE A 140 6.86 4.68 -15.65
N PHE A 141 7.65 4.49 -16.71
CA PHE A 141 9.10 4.59 -16.66
C PHE A 141 9.65 5.07 -18.00
N TYR A 142 10.87 5.58 -17.97
CA TYR A 142 11.70 5.80 -19.14
C TYR A 142 12.48 4.53 -19.45
N SER A 143 12.18 3.90 -20.60
CA SER A 143 12.86 2.68 -21.03
C SER A 143 14.25 3.00 -21.58
N LEU A 144 15.29 2.30 -21.10
CA LEU A 144 16.64 2.55 -21.58
C LEU A 144 16.87 1.94 -22.97
N ASP A 145 16.20 0.84 -23.30
CA ASP A 145 16.29 0.23 -24.63
C ASP A 145 15.63 1.07 -25.74
N GLY A 146 14.87 2.10 -25.36
CA GLY A 146 14.17 3.01 -26.27
C GLY A 146 12.94 2.40 -26.94
N GLU A 147 12.47 1.23 -26.52
CA GLU A 147 11.25 0.63 -27.06
C GLU A 147 9.99 1.25 -26.45
N ASP A 148 9.04 1.62 -27.32
CA ASP A 148 7.71 2.05 -26.91
C ASP A 148 6.82 0.85 -26.62
N ARG A 149 6.27 0.81 -25.39
CA ARG A 149 5.41 -0.27 -24.91
C ARG A 149 4.01 0.23 -24.60
N ARG A 150 3.00 -0.61 -24.83
CA ARG A 150 1.64 -0.31 -24.39
C ARG A 150 1.62 -0.18 -22.88
N VAL A 151 0.77 0.71 -22.35
CA VAL A 151 0.60 0.95 -20.91
C VAL A 151 0.45 -0.34 -20.10
N TRP A 152 -0.34 -1.29 -20.61
CA TRP A 152 -0.55 -2.58 -19.98
C TRP A 152 0.72 -3.44 -19.88
N ASP A 153 1.58 -3.39 -20.90
CA ASP A 153 2.83 -4.14 -20.92
C ASP A 153 3.86 -3.46 -20.00
N GLN A 154 3.90 -2.13 -19.96
CA GLN A 154 4.70 -1.38 -18.98
C GLN A 154 4.30 -1.70 -17.54
N PHE A 155 2.99 -1.76 -17.26
CA PHE A 155 2.48 -2.15 -15.95
C PHE A 155 2.96 -3.54 -15.53
N LYS A 156 2.89 -4.54 -16.43
CA LYS A 156 3.39 -5.89 -16.15
C LYS A 156 4.87 -5.90 -15.83
N ILE A 157 5.67 -5.10 -16.54
CA ILE A 157 7.10 -4.94 -16.30
C ILE A 157 7.36 -4.41 -14.88
N VAL A 158 6.69 -3.33 -14.48
CA VAL A 158 6.83 -2.76 -13.14
C VAL A 158 6.38 -3.73 -12.06
N ARG A 159 5.23 -4.38 -12.26
CA ARG A 159 4.69 -5.39 -11.34
C ARG A 159 5.68 -6.53 -11.12
N ASN A 160 6.25 -7.07 -12.20
CA ASN A 160 7.25 -8.14 -12.12
C ASN A 160 8.48 -7.68 -11.35
N ALA A 161 8.95 -6.46 -11.60
CA ALA A 161 10.08 -5.90 -10.89
C ALA A 161 9.83 -5.84 -9.38
N PHE A 162 8.65 -5.37 -8.95
CA PHE A 162 8.26 -5.38 -7.54
C PHE A 162 8.13 -6.79 -6.97
N SER A 163 7.54 -7.74 -7.71
CA SER A 163 7.38 -9.13 -7.24
C SER A 163 8.71 -9.85 -7.01
N HIS A 164 9.76 -9.52 -7.76
CA HIS A 164 11.06 -10.18 -7.70
C HIS A 164 12.16 -9.32 -7.05
N MET A 165 11.80 -8.21 -6.40
CA MET A 165 12.78 -7.27 -5.83
C MET A 165 13.80 -6.74 -6.85
N GLN A 166 13.42 -6.68 -8.13
CA GLN A 166 14.27 -6.24 -9.24
C GLN A 166 14.16 -4.73 -9.46
N TYR A 167 14.27 -3.98 -8.38
CA TYR A 167 14.16 -2.53 -8.36
C TYR A 167 15.05 -1.90 -7.28
N GLY A 168 15.63 -0.74 -7.57
CA GLY A 168 16.63 -0.12 -6.72
C GLY A 168 17.19 1.16 -7.32
N PHE A 169 18.46 1.47 -7.06
CA PHE A 169 19.12 2.67 -7.62
C PHE A 169 18.33 3.95 -7.35
N TYR A 170 18.05 4.19 -6.07
CA TYR A 170 17.26 5.33 -5.63
C TYR A 170 18.00 6.64 -5.85
N ALA A 171 17.32 7.62 -6.43
CA ALA A 171 17.84 8.97 -6.65
C ALA A 171 16.84 10.01 -6.16
N SER A 172 17.34 11.06 -5.52
CA SER A 172 16.55 12.19 -5.05
C SER A 172 17.21 13.51 -5.45
N ASP A 173 16.41 14.57 -5.55
CA ASP A 173 16.96 15.92 -5.66
C ASP A 173 17.70 16.33 -4.37
N SER A 174 18.39 17.47 -4.41
CA SER A 174 19.13 18.02 -3.26
C SER A 174 18.23 18.35 -2.05
N THR A 175 16.91 18.36 -2.25
CA THR A 175 15.95 18.60 -1.17
C THR A 175 15.40 17.31 -0.55
N GLY A 176 15.59 16.16 -1.22
CA GLY A 176 15.03 14.86 -0.87
C GLY A 176 13.62 14.62 -1.40
N PHE A 177 12.97 15.60 -2.05
CA PHE A 177 11.52 15.57 -2.34
C PHE A 177 11.14 14.73 -3.54
N LEU A 178 11.98 14.68 -4.56
CA LEU A 178 11.70 14.01 -5.82
C LEU A 178 12.46 12.71 -5.89
N SER A 179 11.97 11.68 -5.18
CA SER A 179 12.54 10.34 -5.21
C SER A 179 12.18 9.59 -6.49
N ASN A 180 13.10 8.76 -6.96
CA ASN A 180 12.95 7.90 -8.12
C ASN A 180 13.77 6.65 -7.91
N PHE A 181 13.48 5.62 -8.67
CA PHE A 181 14.22 4.37 -8.64
C PHE A 181 14.23 3.75 -10.03
N SER A 182 15.11 2.79 -10.24
CA SER A 182 15.22 2.02 -11.47
C SER A 182 14.66 0.62 -11.27
N ILE A 183 14.13 0.05 -12.34
CA ILE A 183 13.78 -1.36 -12.45
C ILE A 183 14.76 -2.05 -13.38
N TYR A 184 15.07 -3.31 -13.12
CA TYR A 184 15.96 -4.13 -13.94
C TYR A 184 15.39 -5.56 -14.00
N ASN A 185 14.39 -5.78 -14.86
CA ASN A 185 13.78 -7.10 -14.95
C ASN A 185 14.79 -8.11 -15.51
N HIS A 186 15.13 -9.08 -14.69
CA HIS A 186 16.09 -10.14 -15.02
C HIS A 186 15.39 -11.49 -14.97
N ASP A 187 15.57 -12.30 -16.00
CA ASP A 187 14.97 -13.63 -16.08
C ASP A 187 15.92 -14.60 -16.78
N ASN A 188 16.17 -15.76 -16.15
CA ASN A 188 17.05 -16.82 -16.66
C ASN A 188 18.45 -16.33 -17.11
N GLY A 189 19.09 -15.44 -16.35
CA GLY A 189 20.43 -14.94 -16.70
C GLY A 189 20.43 -13.82 -17.73
N GLN A 190 19.26 -13.36 -18.19
CA GLN A 190 19.14 -12.28 -19.18
C GLN A 190 18.32 -11.12 -18.64
N THR A 191 18.88 -9.91 -18.74
CA THR A 191 18.14 -8.69 -18.45
C THR A 191 17.23 -8.36 -19.62
N LYS A 192 15.92 -8.38 -19.36
CA LYS A 192 14.87 -8.13 -20.35
C LYS A 192 14.53 -6.66 -20.48
N GLU A 193 14.60 -5.92 -19.37
CA GLU A 193 14.24 -4.50 -19.32
C GLU A 193 15.06 -3.77 -18.28
N ILE A 194 15.46 -2.54 -18.58
CA ILE A 194 15.99 -1.60 -17.59
C ILE A 194 15.31 -0.26 -17.82
N GLY A 195 14.71 0.28 -16.78
CA GLY A 195 13.94 1.51 -16.87
C GLY A 195 14.09 2.38 -15.64
N PHE A 196 14.01 3.69 -15.84
CA PHE A 196 13.95 4.67 -14.77
C PHE A 196 12.49 5.01 -14.46
N VAL A 197 12.01 4.67 -13.27
CA VAL A 197 10.59 4.78 -12.92
C VAL A 197 10.20 6.21 -12.59
N PHE A 198 9.08 6.65 -13.16
CA PHE A 198 8.41 7.87 -12.79
C PHE A 198 7.58 7.66 -11.53
N GLU A 199 8.29 7.58 -10.39
CA GLU A 199 7.72 7.16 -9.11
C GLU A 199 6.43 7.90 -8.74
N PRO A 200 6.30 9.23 -8.88
CA PRO A 200 5.06 9.91 -8.53
C PRO A 200 3.86 9.53 -9.40
N ILE A 201 4.11 9.20 -10.68
CA ILE A 201 3.08 8.74 -11.61
C ILE A 201 2.65 7.32 -11.24
N LEU A 202 3.62 6.46 -10.96
CA LEU A 202 3.37 5.08 -10.55
C LEU A 202 2.64 5.02 -9.20
N HIS A 203 3.09 5.79 -8.22
CA HIS A 203 2.48 5.90 -6.91
C HIS A 203 0.99 6.30 -7.01
N LEU A 204 0.71 7.39 -7.73
CA LEU A 204 -0.67 7.83 -7.96
C LEU A 204 -1.49 6.75 -8.69
N PHE A 205 -0.91 6.09 -9.69
CA PHE A 205 -1.59 5.01 -10.39
C PHE A 205 -1.94 3.83 -9.47
N ILE A 206 -0.99 3.39 -8.63
CA ILE A 206 -1.19 2.31 -7.68
C ILE A 206 -2.29 2.68 -6.69
N GLN A 207 -2.26 3.90 -6.14
CA GLN A 207 -3.33 4.39 -5.27
C GLN A 207 -4.70 4.33 -5.94
N GLN A 208 -4.82 4.84 -7.17
CA GLN A 208 -6.12 4.89 -7.86
C GLN A 208 -6.68 3.49 -8.19
N PHE A 209 -5.84 2.56 -8.65
CA PHE A 209 -6.33 1.27 -9.17
C PHE A 209 -6.26 0.10 -8.18
N PHE A 210 -5.41 0.17 -7.16
CA PHE A 210 -5.13 -0.95 -6.26
C PHE A 210 -5.44 -0.66 -4.79
N SER A 211 -5.91 0.53 -4.44
CA SER A 211 -6.44 0.81 -3.09
C SER A 211 -7.85 0.28 -2.94
N ASN A 212 -8.13 -0.44 -1.86
CA ASN A 212 -9.49 -0.84 -1.49
C ASN A 212 -10.23 0.29 -0.73
N TYR A 213 -10.10 1.52 -1.17
CA TYR A 213 -10.55 2.69 -0.42
C TYR A 213 -11.25 3.67 -1.36
N SER A 214 -12.44 4.12 -1.01
CA SER A 214 -13.30 4.92 -1.90
C SER A 214 -12.78 6.34 -2.14
N PHE A 215 -11.97 6.87 -1.23
CA PHE A 215 -11.38 8.20 -1.37
C PHE A 215 -10.21 8.25 -2.37
N SER A 216 -9.37 7.20 -2.37
CA SER A 216 -8.12 7.15 -3.15
C SER A 216 -8.18 6.19 -4.35
N GLY A 217 -9.18 5.31 -4.43
CA GLY A 217 -9.35 4.34 -5.52
C GLY A 217 -10.77 3.76 -5.62
N VAL A 218 -10.87 2.44 -5.78
CA VAL A 218 -12.16 1.73 -5.89
C VAL A 218 -12.17 0.47 -5.01
N PRO A 219 -13.08 0.35 -4.02
CA PRO A 219 -13.21 -0.86 -3.24
C PRO A 219 -13.60 -2.04 -4.14
N TYR A 220 -12.85 -3.14 -4.04
CA TYR A 220 -13.16 -4.38 -4.75
C TYR A 220 -14.16 -5.24 -3.98
N LYS A 221 -14.26 -5.04 -2.65
CA LYS A 221 -15.14 -5.80 -1.77
C LYS A 221 -15.52 -4.98 -0.53
N HIS A 222 -16.80 -5.01 -0.19
CA HIS A 222 -17.35 -4.44 1.04
C HIS A 222 -17.79 -5.55 1.99
N THR A 223 -17.50 -5.41 3.28
CA THR A 223 -17.90 -6.38 4.31
C THR A 223 -18.36 -5.68 5.59
N TRP A 224 -19.33 -6.28 6.28
CA TRP A 224 -19.84 -5.80 7.57
C TRP A 224 -20.60 -6.90 8.32
N PHE A 225 -20.79 -6.72 9.63
CA PHE A 225 -21.61 -7.59 10.47
C PHE A 225 -23.04 -7.06 10.60
N GLU A 226 -24.01 -7.96 10.70
CA GLU A 226 -25.42 -7.61 10.87
C GLU A 226 -26.11 -8.63 11.78
N LEU A 227 -26.89 -8.18 12.76
CA LEU A 227 -27.72 -9.09 13.55
C LEU A 227 -28.96 -9.51 12.74
N ASN A 228 -29.11 -10.82 12.53
CA ASN A 228 -30.34 -11.37 11.98
C ASN A 228 -31.40 -11.45 13.09
N GLN A 229 -32.44 -10.64 12.98
CA GLN A 229 -33.52 -10.57 13.97
C GLN A 229 -34.41 -11.83 13.99
N GLU A 230 -34.44 -12.62 12.91
CA GLU A 230 -35.32 -13.80 12.84
C GLU A 230 -34.77 -14.99 13.63
N ASN A 231 -33.45 -15.20 13.59
CA ASN A 231 -32.79 -16.35 14.23
C ASN A 231 -31.80 -15.95 15.33
N GLY A 232 -31.60 -14.65 15.56
CA GLY A 232 -30.69 -14.12 16.58
C GLY A 232 -29.20 -14.27 16.26
N LEU A 233 -28.84 -14.82 15.10
CA LEU A 233 -27.44 -15.02 14.69
C LEU A 233 -26.85 -13.76 14.08
N ILE A 234 -25.52 -13.64 14.17
CA ILE A 234 -24.77 -12.59 13.48
C ILE A 234 -24.47 -13.09 12.06
N ASN A 235 -24.77 -12.26 11.08
CA ASN A 235 -24.43 -12.46 9.68
C ASN A 235 -23.20 -11.64 9.31
N PHE A 236 -22.24 -12.26 8.64
CA PHE A 236 -21.19 -11.57 7.90
C PHE A 236 -21.63 -11.36 6.46
N ASN A 237 -21.82 -10.10 6.08
CA ASN A 237 -22.18 -9.70 4.74
C ASN A 237 -20.92 -9.45 3.92
N GLN A 238 -20.91 -9.93 2.67
CA GLN A 238 -19.88 -9.63 1.68
C GLN A 238 -20.54 -9.17 0.38
N VAL A 239 -20.09 -8.04 -0.14
CA VAL A 239 -20.58 -7.45 -1.40
C VAL A 239 -19.44 -7.18 -2.35
N THR A 240 -19.58 -7.64 -3.58
CA THR A 240 -18.66 -7.38 -4.69
C THR A 240 -19.44 -6.89 -5.91
N LEU A 241 -18.72 -6.27 -6.85
CA LEU A 241 -19.31 -5.83 -8.11
C LEU A 241 -19.78 -7.04 -8.92
N SER A 242 -20.96 -6.96 -9.54
CA SER A 242 -21.44 -8.03 -10.41
C SER A 242 -20.69 -8.06 -11.74
N ASP A 243 -20.45 -9.25 -12.28
CA ASP A 243 -19.84 -9.44 -13.60
C ASP A 243 -20.64 -8.77 -14.73
N LYS A 244 -21.96 -8.55 -14.50
CA LYS A 244 -22.88 -7.86 -15.41
C LYS A 244 -22.56 -6.37 -15.60
N VAL A 245 -21.81 -5.74 -14.69
CA VAL A 245 -21.42 -4.33 -14.81
C VAL A 245 -20.29 -4.19 -15.81
N ASN A 246 -20.55 -3.56 -16.95
CA ASN A 246 -19.56 -3.40 -18.03
C ASN A 246 -18.77 -2.08 -17.98
N THR A 247 -19.12 -1.18 -17.05
CA THR A 247 -18.43 0.09 -16.90
C THR A 247 -16.99 -0.15 -16.46
N LYS A 248 -16.04 0.46 -17.16
CA LYS A 248 -14.62 0.42 -16.80
C LYS A 248 -14.26 1.58 -15.89
N PHE A 249 -13.51 1.25 -14.84
CA PHE A 249 -12.91 2.20 -13.94
C PHE A 249 -11.63 2.78 -14.54
N SER A 250 -11.49 4.11 -14.49
CA SER A 250 -10.38 4.89 -15.08
C SER A 250 -9.46 5.54 -14.04
N GLY A 251 -9.61 5.20 -12.77
CA GLY A 251 -8.83 5.76 -11.66
C GLY A 251 -9.55 6.90 -10.96
N PHE A 252 -10.02 7.92 -11.67
CA PHE A 252 -10.49 9.16 -11.03
C PHE A 252 -12.02 9.29 -10.88
N GLN A 253 -12.78 8.19 -11.02
CA GLN A 253 -14.24 8.18 -11.02
C GLN A 253 -14.78 7.97 -9.60
N LYS A 254 -15.06 9.07 -8.89
CA LYS A 254 -15.65 9.02 -7.55
C LYS A 254 -17.10 8.53 -7.52
N ASP A 255 -17.80 8.65 -8.64
CA ASP A 255 -19.19 8.23 -8.84
C ASP A 255 -19.34 6.73 -9.13
N HIS A 256 -18.26 5.95 -9.08
CA HIS A 256 -18.34 4.50 -9.26
C HIS A 256 -19.24 3.84 -8.20
N PHE A 257 -20.02 2.82 -8.58
CA PHE A 257 -21.02 2.18 -7.72
C PHE A 257 -20.44 1.66 -6.39
N MET A 258 -19.24 1.07 -6.42
CA MET A 258 -18.55 0.60 -5.19
C MET A 258 -18.16 1.76 -4.26
N ASN A 259 -17.85 2.94 -4.83
CA ASN A 259 -17.50 4.13 -4.05
C ASN A 259 -18.77 4.72 -3.42
N GLN A 260 -19.84 4.85 -4.19
CA GLN A 260 -21.15 5.28 -3.69
C GLN A 260 -21.65 4.35 -2.56
N PHE A 261 -21.46 3.05 -2.71
CA PHE A 261 -21.90 2.07 -1.71
C PHE A 261 -21.18 2.22 -0.37
N THR A 262 -19.94 2.73 -0.36
CA THR A 262 -19.19 2.99 0.88
C THR A 262 -19.96 3.98 1.77
N SER A 263 -20.41 5.10 1.20
CA SER A 263 -21.19 6.11 1.93
C SER A 263 -22.56 5.59 2.36
N ILE A 264 -23.17 4.68 1.57
CA ILE A 264 -24.43 4.04 1.92
C ILE A 264 -24.27 3.10 3.11
N ILE A 265 -23.21 2.27 3.15
CA ILE A 265 -22.92 1.41 4.30
C ILE A 265 -22.69 2.24 5.56
N GLN A 266 -21.93 3.34 5.45
CA GLN A 266 -21.65 4.24 6.57
C GLN A 266 -22.91 4.89 7.17
N SER A 267 -24.04 4.93 6.45
CA SER A 267 -25.32 5.39 7.01
C SER A 267 -25.87 4.49 8.13
N GLY A 268 -25.46 3.21 8.14
CA GLY A 268 -25.98 2.20 9.06
C GLY A 268 -27.46 1.82 8.86
N ASP A 269 -28.16 2.43 7.90
CA ASP A 269 -29.57 2.15 7.65
C ASP A 269 -29.75 0.94 6.74
N LYS A 270 -30.22 -0.17 7.33
CA LYS A 270 -30.46 -1.42 6.64
C LYS A 270 -31.39 -1.26 5.42
N THR A 271 -32.45 -0.46 5.54
CA THR A 271 -33.40 -0.28 4.43
C THR A 271 -32.74 0.43 3.25
N THR A 272 -31.95 1.47 3.51
CA THR A 272 -31.16 2.16 2.47
C THR A 272 -30.12 1.23 1.84
N ILE A 273 -29.41 0.43 2.64
CA ILE A 273 -28.43 -0.55 2.15
C ILE A 273 -29.11 -1.59 1.24
N ASP A 274 -30.18 -2.23 1.70
CA ASP A 274 -30.89 -3.27 0.94
C ASP A 274 -31.51 -2.69 -0.34
N ASN A 275 -32.10 -1.49 -0.28
CA ASN A 275 -32.64 -0.82 -1.47
C ASN A 275 -31.54 -0.51 -2.49
N PHE A 276 -30.38 -0.02 -2.04
CA PHE A 276 -29.26 0.26 -2.93
C PHE A 276 -28.73 -1.01 -3.59
N LEU A 277 -28.59 -2.10 -2.82
CA LEU A 277 -28.15 -3.39 -3.33
C LEU A 277 -29.13 -3.99 -4.34
N ASN A 278 -30.44 -3.88 -4.09
CA ASN A 278 -31.47 -4.43 -4.97
C ASN A 278 -31.63 -3.64 -6.27
N ASN A 279 -31.38 -2.32 -6.24
CA ASN A 279 -31.49 -1.44 -7.41
C ASN A 279 -30.24 -1.44 -8.29
N ASN A 280 -29.14 -2.04 -7.85
CA ASN A 280 -27.86 -2.06 -8.55
C ASN A 280 -27.35 -3.48 -8.76
N SER A 281 -26.39 -3.66 -9.68
CA SER A 281 -25.84 -4.97 -10.01
C SER A 281 -24.68 -5.33 -9.09
N PHE A 282 -24.99 -5.95 -7.94
CA PHE A 282 -24.02 -6.48 -6.98
C PHE A 282 -24.16 -7.99 -6.78
N ASN A 283 -23.08 -8.63 -6.36
CA ASN A 283 -23.10 -9.98 -5.81
C ASN A 283 -23.06 -9.85 -4.28
N ARG A 284 -24.09 -10.34 -3.58
CA ARG A 284 -24.14 -10.39 -2.11
C ARG A 284 -24.01 -11.84 -1.64
N LYS A 285 -23.09 -12.06 -0.70
CA LYS A 285 -22.97 -13.31 0.06
C LYS A 285 -23.22 -13.02 1.54
N ILE A 286 -24.09 -13.79 2.16
CA ILE A 286 -24.43 -13.69 3.58
C ILE A 286 -23.97 -14.99 4.24
N ILE A 287 -23.15 -14.87 5.28
CA ILE A 287 -22.60 -16.01 6.03
C ILE A 287 -23.09 -15.88 7.47
N SER A 288 -23.98 -16.77 7.91
CA SER A 288 -24.38 -16.81 9.32
C SER A 288 -23.26 -17.41 10.16
N ILE A 289 -22.90 -16.72 11.23
CA ILE A 289 -21.82 -17.09 12.16
C ILE A 289 -22.45 -17.78 13.36
N SER A 290 -21.87 -18.91 13.78
CA SER A 290 -22.35 -19.62 14.97
C SER A 290 -21.98 -18.87 16.25
N HIS A 291 -22.73 -19.13 17.33
CA HIS A 291 -22.41 -18.58 18.65
C HIS A 291 -21.02 -19.01 19.11
N ASP A 292 -20.67 -20.28 18.93
CA ASP A 292 -19.35 -20.83 19.29
C ASP A 292 -18.20 -20.13 18.55
N GLU A 293 -18.37 -19.79 17.26
CA GLU A 293 -17.36 -19.07 16.50
C GLU A 293 -17.20 -17.64 17.03
N ILE A 294 -18.30 -16.93 17.28
CA ILE A 294 -18.27 -15.59 17.89
C ILE A 294 -17.61 -15.62 19.27
N GLU A 295 -17.93 -16.62 20.10
CA GLU A 295 -17.34 -16.80 21.43
C GLU A 295 -15.82 -17.01 21.33
N GLN A 296 -15.35 -17.85 20.41
CA GLN A 296 -13.91 -18.05 20.17
C GLN A 296 -13.21 -16.75 19.76
N LYS A 297 -13.80 -15.97 18.85
CA LYS A 297 -13.24 -14.66 18.46
C LYS A 297 -13.29 -13.64 19.60
N CYS A 298 -14.33 -13.69 20.45
CA CYS A 298 -14.44 -12.87 21.65
C CYS A 298 -13.33 -13.19 22.65
N LEU A 299 -13.09 -14.48 22.94
CA LEU A 299 -12.01 -14.91 23.81
C LEU A 299 -10.65 -14.43 23.30
N PHE A 300 -10.40 -14.55 21.99
CA PHE A 300 -9.18 -14.03 21.36
C PHE A 300 -9.07 -12.51 21.51
N TYR A 301 -10.12 -11.75 21.17
CA TYR A 301 -10.16 -10.30 21.33
C TYR A 301 -9.85 -9.87 22.78
N LEU A 302 -10.49 -10.53 23.75
CA LEU A 302 -10.30 -10.25 25.17
C LEU A 302 -8.87 -10.50 25.61
N GLN A 303 -8.23 -11.59 25.15
CA GLN A 303 -6.82 -11.85 25.44
C GLN A 303 -5.91 -10.72 24.92
N GLU A 304 -6.15 -10.26 23.70
CA GLU A 304 -5.35 -9.18 23.08
C GLU A 304 -5.59 -7.79 23.72
N LYS A 305 -6.77 -7.57 24.32
CA LYS A 305 -7.13 -6.33 25.05
C LYS A 305 -6.91 -6.40 26.56
N ASN A 306 -6.18 -7.39 27.08
CA ASN A 306 -5.99 -7.58 28.53
C ASN A 306 -7.33 -7.64 29.28
N HIS A 307 -8.30 -8.38 28.72
CA HIS A 307 -9.65 -8.63 29.24
C HIS A 307 -10.57 -7.41 29.37
N LYS A 308 -10.30 -6.31 28.65
CA LYS A 308 -11.22 -5.18 28.55
C LYS A 308 -12.25 -5.39 27.45
N LEU A 309 -13.54 -5.29 27.79
CA LEU A 309 -14.63 -5.22 26.83
C LEU A 309 -14.88 -3.76 26.44
N ASN A 310 -14.80 -3.48 25.14
CA ASN A 310 -15.30 -2.23 24.57
C ASN A 310 -16.75 -2.42 24.10
N ASP A 311 -17.34 -1.37 23.54
CA ASP A 311 -18.67 -1.45 22.96
C ASP A 311 -18.72 -2.47 21.80
N PRO A 312 -19.92 -2.97 21.45
CA PRO A 312 -20.07 -3.97 20.39
C PRO A 312 -19.53 -3.55 19.02
N ILE A 313 -19.59 -2.26 18.67
CA ILE A 313 -19.09 -1.76 17.37
C ILE A 313 -17.58 -1.92 17.34
N HIS A 314 -16.89 -1.46 18.38
CA HIS A 314 -15.45 -1.64 18.49
C HIS A 314 -15.08 -3.13 18.43
N PHE A 315 -15.81 -4.01 19.12
CA PHE A 315 -15.56 -5.45 19.05
C PHE A 315 -15.65 -5.98 17.61
N PHE A 316 -16.76 -5.72 16.91
CA PHE A 316 -16.99 -6.22 15.56
C PHE A 316 -15.99 -5.67 14.54
N GLU A 317 -15.72 -4.36 14.55
CA GLU A 317 -14.73 -3.76 13.66
C GLU A 317 -13.32 -4.31 13.90
N SER A 318 -12.96 -4.57 15.17
CA SER A 318 -11.68 -5.20 15.48
C SER A 318 -11.56 -6.63 14.97
N ILE A 319 -12.59 -7.47 15.17
CA ILE A 319 -12.52 -8.88 14.75
C ILE A 319 -12.78 -9.07 13.25
N LYS A 320 -13.25 -8.04 12.54
CA LYS A 320 -13.52 -8.08 11.10
C LYS A 320 -12.31 -8.57 10.30
N PHE A 321 -11.10 -8.19 10.70
CA PHE A 321 -9.84 -8.67 10.14
C PHE A 321 -9.72 -10.22 10.13
N LEU A 322 -10.34 -10.90 11.09
CA LEU A 322 -10.34 -12.36 11.18
C LEU A 322 -11.33 -13.02 10.20
N PHE A 323 -12.28 -12.27 9.66
CA PHE A 323 -13.27 -12.72 8.67
C PHE A 323 -12.96 -12.24 7.26
N ASP A 324 -12.33 -11.07 7.13
CA ASP A 324 -11.96 -10.46 5.86
C ASP A 324 -10.57 -9.85 5.90
N PHE A 325 -9.59 -10.73 6.11
CA PHE A 325 -8.17 -10.37 6.10
C PHE A 325 -7.76 -9.58 4.85
N GLU A 326 -8.30 -9.95 3.69
CA GLU A 326 -7.90 -9.35 2.42
C GLU A 326 -8.20 -7.85 2.37
N THR A 327 -9.43 -7.47 2.69
CA THR A 327 -9.85 -6.07 2.69
C THR A 327 -9.19 -5.31 3.83
N GLU A 328 -9.14 -5.90 5.03
CA GLU A 328 -8.60 -5.20 6.20
C GLU A 328 -7.10 -4.93 6.10
N PHE A 329 -6.30 -5.87 5.57
CA PHE A 329 -4.87 -5.62 5.31
C PHE A 329 -4.66 -4.57 4.21
N SER A 330 -5.47 -4.60 3.15
CA SER A 330 -5.42 -3.60 2.09
C SER A 330 -5.71 -2.18 2.62
N ASN A 331 -6.74 -2.05 3.46
CA ASN A 331 -7.09 -0.77 4.11
C ASN A 331 -5.98 -0.28 5.03
N PHE A 332 -5.35 -1.18 5.80
CA PHE A 332 -4.18 -0.86 6.62
C PHE A 332 -3.01 -0.30 5.79
N LEU A 333 -2.71 -0.88 4.61
CA LEU A 333 -1.67 -0.35 3.73
C LEU A 333 -2.02 1.06 3.24
N VAL A 334 -3.27 1.29 2.84
CA VAL A 334 -3.75 2.61 2.39
C VAL A 334 -3.64 3.64 3.52
N HIS A 335 -3.99 3.26 4.75
CA HIS A 335 -3.83 4.12 5.93
C HIS A 335 -2.37 4.55 6.11
N LEU A 336 -1.42 3.60 6.08
CA LEU A 336 0.01 3.90 6.22
C LEU A 336 0.53 4.76 5.07
N ILE A 337 0.12 4.47 3.83
CA ILE A 337 0.50 5.27 2.66
C ILE A 337 -0.01 6.71 2.83
N GLN A 338 -1.27 6.89 3.23
CA GLN A 338 -1.86 8.20 3.43
C GLN A 338 -1.14 9.00 4.51
N LEU A 339 -0.85 8.39 5.66
CA LEU A 339 -0.06 9.05 6.70
C LEU A 339 1.35 9.40 6.19
N ASN A 340 2.03 8.46 5.53
CA ASN A 340 3.38 8.65 5.00
C ASN A 340 3.45 9.80 3.99
N ASP A 341 2.48 9.88 3.08
CA ASP A 341 2.36 10.98 2.12
C ASP A 341 2.15 12.32 2.82
N ARG A 342 1.30 12.35 3.86
CA ARG A 342 1.04 13.56 4.65
C ARG A 342 2.27 14.00 5.46
N LEU A 343 3.10 13.07 5.94
CA LEU A 343 4.38 13.39 6.55
C LEU A 343 5.38 13.96 5.54
N ILE A 344 5.46 13.39 4.33
CA ILE A 344 6.27 13.94 3.24
C ILE A 344 5.82 15.35 2.89
N ASP A 345 4.50 15.56 2.71
CA ASP A 345 3.92 16.86 2.42
C ASP A 345 4.21 17.88 3.53
N TYR A 346 4.09 17.48 4.80
CA TYR A 346 4.38 18.31 5.96
C TYR A 346 5.84 18.80 5.97
N LEU A 347 6.79 17.88 5.88
CA LEU A 347 8.21 18.18 5.90
C LEU A 347 8.60 19.05 4.69
N ARG A 348 8.00 18.78 3.53
CA ARG A 348 8.18 19.60 2.33
C ARG A 348 7.70 21.01 2.52
N ASP A 349 6.46 21.16 2.94
CA ASP A 349 5.82 22.46 3.04
C ASP A 349 6.52 23.33 4.08
N ARG A 350 6.99 22.74 5.19
CA ARG A 350 7.87 23.43 6.15
C ARG A 350 9.17 23.92 5.52
N LYS A 351 9.90 23.07 4.79
CA LYS A 351 11.18 23.47 4.15
C LYS A 351 11.00 24.56 3.11
N LEU A 352 9.85 24.58 2.42
CA LEU A 352 9.51 25.57 1.39
C LEU A 352 8.79 26.81 1.94
N GLY A 353 8.47 26.86 3.23
CA GLY A 353 7.68 27.95 3.83
C GLY A 353 6.24 28.02 3.31
N ILE A 354 5.69 26.91 2.83
CA ILE A 354 4.32 26.79 2.32
C ILE A 354 3.38 26.48 3.49
N ASN A 355 2.28 27.22 3.62
CA ASN A 355 1.30 26.99 4.67
C ASN A 355 0.06 26.24 4.13
N ARG A 356 0.13 24.90 4.15
CA ARG A 356 -1.02 24.00 3.86
C ARG A 356 -1.31 23.01 4.98
N ILE A 357 -0.94 23.36 6.21
CA ILE A 357 -1.08 22.46 7.37
C ILE A 357 -2.54 22.00 7.60
N ASN A 358 -3.51 22.87 7.30
CA ASN A 358 -4.93 22.54 7.43
C ASN A 358 -5.39 21.50 6.40
N GLU A 359 -4.82 21.49 5.19
CA GLU A 359 -5.13 20.46 4.19
C GLU A 359 -4.55 19.10 4.61
N ILE A 360 -3.34 19.13 5.18
CA ILE A 360 -2.68 17.95 5.76
C ILE A 360 -3.54 17.38 6.90
N PHE A 361 -3.99 18.22 7.84
CA PHE A 361 -4.84 17.77 8.95
C PHE A 361 -6.16 17.17 8.47
N LYS A 362 -6.84 17.79 7.49
CA LYS A 362 -8.08 17.22 6.93
C LYS A 362 -7.89 15.82 6.35
N SER A 363 -6.76 15.60 5.67
CA SER A 363 -6.45 14.26 5.14
C SER A 363 -6.04 13.29 6.25
N ILE A 364 -5.37 13.73 7.32
CA ILE A 364 -5.09 12.84 8.47
C ILE A 364 -6.39 12.50 9.22
N ASP A 365 -7.33 13.43 9.32
CA ASP A 365 -8.64 13.24 9.97
C ASP A 365 -9.48 12.11 9.34
N GLU A 366 -9.35 11.90 8.02
CA GLU A 366 -9.99 10.78 7.32
C GLU A 366 -9.57 9.41 7.86
N LEU A 367 -8.41 9.30 8.51
CA LEU A 367 -7.91 8.05 9.11
C LEU A 367 -8.68 7.62 10.36
N THR A 368 -9.61 8.46 10.84
CA THR A 368 -10.46 8.17 12.01
C THR A 368 -11.36 6.95 11.79
N GLU A 369 -11.63 6.58 10.53
CA GLU A 369 -12.39 5.36 10.24
C GLU A 369 -11.70 4.06 10.67
N ASP A 370 -10.39 4.11 10.95
CA ASP A 370 -9.61 2.95 11.36
C ASP A 370 -9.44 2.83 12.89
N GLU A 371 -9.96 3.77 13.70
CA GLU A 371 -9.72 3.80 15.16
C GLU A 371 -10.09 2.49 15.88
N ASN A 372 -11.14 1.83 15.41
CA ASN A 372 -11.64 0.57 15.98
C ASN A 372 -10.94 -0.70 15.44
N LYS A 373 -9.91 -0.57 14.60
CA LYS A 373 -9.25 -1.68 13.89
C LYS A 373 -7.91 -2.11 14.50
N PHE A 374 -7.74 -1.95 15.82
CA PHE A 374 -6.45 -2.21 16.48
C PHE A 374 -5.90 -3.63 16.25
N LEU A 375 -6.76 -4.68 16.18
CA LEU A 375 -6.30 -6.04 15.89
C LEU A 375 -5.67 -6.12 14.51
N CYS A 376 -6.28 -5.49 13.51
CA CYS A 376 -5.72 -5.43 12.16
C CYS A 376 -4.32 -4.82 12.19
N PHE A 377 -4.16 -3.64 12.80
CA PHE A 377 -2.87 -2.95 12.85
C PHE A 377 -1.80 -3.77 13.58
N ARG A 378 -2.14 -4.34 14.74
CA ARG A 378 -1.23 -5.15 15.55
C ARG A 378 -0.56 -6.28 14.75
N TYR A 379 -1.33 -7.00 13.95
CA TYR A 379 -0.80 -8.13 13.16
C TYR A 379 -0.31 -7.73 11.76
N SER A 380 -0.80 -6.61 11.21
CA SER A 380 -0.41 -6.18 9.86
C SER A 380 1.01 -5.63 9.80
N PHE A 381 1.56 -5.08 10.89
CA PHE A 381 2.99 -4.73 10.95
C PHE A 381 3.89 -5.97 10.83
N ASP A 382 3.52 -7.08 11.45
CA ASP A 382 4.28 -8.33 11.32
C ASP A 382 4.22 -8.87 9.90
N LEU A 383 3.09 -8.71 9.21
CA LEU A 383 2.97 -9.03 7.79
C LEU A 383 3.86 -8.14 6.92
N LEU A 384 3.94 -6.84 7.18
CA LEU A 384 4.89 -5.96 6.50
C LEU A 384 6.34 -6.42 6.68
N ARG A 385 6.72 -6.84 7.89
CA ARG A 385 8.06 -7.43 8.13
C ARG A 385 8.26 -8.68 7.28
N MET A 386 7.26 -9.55 7.19
CA MET A 386 7.32 -10.75 6.33
C MET A 386 7.45 -10.42 4.84
N PHE A 387 6.76 -9.39 4.35
CA PHE A 387 6.96 -8.89 2.98
C PHE A 387 8.39 -8.40 2.78
N ASN A 388 8.91 -7.59 3.70
CA ASN A 388 10.28 -7.08 3.61
C ASN A 388 11.34 -8.20 3.63
N ILE A 389 11.16 -9.20 4.50
CA ILE A 389 12.00 -10.41 4.54
C ILE A 389 11.86 -11.20 3.23
N SER A 390 10.65 -11.39 2.72
CA SER A 390 10.45 -12.12 1.46
C SER A 390 11.14 -11.43 0.29
N SER A 391 11.05 -10.09 0.20
CA SER A 391 11.79 -9.30 -0.78
C SER A 391 13.30 -9.52 -0.66
N ARG A 392 13.84 -9.59 0.56
CA ARG A 392 15.27 -9.89 0.79
C ARG A 392 15.69 -11.26 0.24
N LEU A 393 14.77 -12.23 0.17
CA LEU A 393 15.06 -13.58 -0.30
C LEU A 393 14.99 -13.72 -1.82
N GLU A 394 14.18 -12.88 -2.46
CA GLU A 394 14.14 -12.74 -3.92
C GLU A 394 15.30 -11.87 -4.45
N ASP A 395 15.89 -11.02 -3.60
CA ASP A 395 17.01 -10.15 -3.96
C ASP A 395 18.27 -10.97 -4.33
N ASP A 396 18.56 -11.01 -5.62
CA ASP A 396 19.74 -11.67 -6.20
C ASP A 396 21.02 -10.82 -6.15
N ASP A 397 20.93 -9.51 -5.83
CA ASP A 397 22.09 -8.60 -5.77
C ASP A 397 22.80 -8.65 -4.41
N LEU A 398 22.09 -9.03 -3.35
CA LEU A 398 22.67 -9.27 -2.03
C LEU A 398 23.07 -10.74 -1.83
N PRO A 399 24.10 -11.04 -1.01
CA PRO A 399 24.49 -12.44 -0.72
C PRO A 399 23.29 -13.25 -0.25
N LYS A 400 23.05 -14.42 -0.87
CA LYS A 400 21.88 -15.24 -0.54
C LYS A 400 21.89 -15.60 0.95
N ILE A 401 20.78 -15.31 1.63
CA ILE A 401 20.60 -15.74 3.03
C ILE A 401 20.47 -17.26 3.00
N GLN A 402 21.38 -17.96 3.67
CA GLN A 402 21.21 -19.40 3.89
C GLN A 402 20.11 -19.61 4.92
N ILE A 403 18.89 -19.80 4.46
CA ILE A 403 17.80 -20.24 5.32
C ILE A 403 17.88 -21.77 5.42
N PRO A 404 17.87 -22.37 6.63
CA PRO A 404 17.56 -23.78 6.76
C PRO A 404 16.13 -24.03 6.26
N GLU A 405 16.01 -24.58 5.04
CA GLU A 405 14.80 -25.12 4.39
C GLU A 405 13.46 -24.48 4.78
N ILE A 406 13.27 -23.18 4.50
CA ILE A 406 11.92 -22.58 4.48
C ILE A 406 11.46 -22.50 3.02
N SER A 407 10.47 -23.31 2.66
CA SER A 407 9.81 -23.27 1.36
C SER A 407 8.84 -22.09 1.28
N ILE A 408 9.12 -21.11 0.42
CA ILE A 408 8.32 -19.88 0.24
C ILE A 408 7.42 -19.95 -1.01
N LYS A 409 6.89 -21.14 -1.35
CA LYS A 409 5.92 -21.23 -2.45
C LYS A 409 4.57 -20.67 -2.00
N GLY A 410 4.34 -19.39 -2.33
CA GLY A 410 3.04 -18.72 -2.26
C GLY A 410 2.50 -18.59 -0.83
N ILE A 411 2.47 -17.37 -0.30
CA ILE A 411 1.75 -17.10 0.95
C ILE A 411 0.24 -17.12 0.66
N TYR A 412 -0.36 -18.31 0.70
CA TYR A 412 -1.81 -18.48 0.82
C TYR A 412 -2.17 -18.47 2.29
N ILE A 413 -2.24 -17.28 2.92
CA ILE A 413 -2.84 -17.17 4.25
C ILE A 413 -4.36 -17.30 4.08
N GLN A 414 -4.87 -18.52 4.20
CA GLN A 414 -6.31 -18.77 4.21
C GLN A 414 -6.96 -18.38 5.55
N ASN A 415 -6.17 -18.26 6.63
CA ASN A 415 -6.68 -17.98 7.97
C ASN A 415 -5.63 -17.25 8.84
N PRO A 416 -5.93 -16.05 9.38
CA PRO A 416 -5.06 -15.34 10.33
C PRO A 416 -4.75 -16.11 11.62
N LEU A 417 -5.60 -17.06 12.05
CA LEU A 417 -5.30 -17.96 13.16
C LEU A 417 -4.14 -18.92 12.84
N ALA A 418 -3.96 -19.31 11.58
CA ALA A 418 -2.79 -20.08 11.16
C ALA A 418 -1.51 -19.24 11.25
N LEU A 419 -1.61 -17.93 11.02
CA LEU A 419 -0.52 -16.97 11.25
C LEU A 419 -0.20 -16.87 12.75
N TYR A 420 -1.22 -16.75 13.60
CA TYR A 420 -1.07 -16.75 15.06
C TYR A 420 -0.44 -18.07 15.58
N ASP A 421 -0.86 -19.23 15.08
CA ASP A 421 -0.30 -20.53 15.45
C ASP A 421 1.15 -20.70 14.96
N TYR A 422 1.46 -20.20 13.75
CA TYR A 422 2.82 -20.11 13.22
C TYR A 422 3.70 -19.22 14.11
N TYR A 423 3.22 -18.04 14.49
CA TYR A 423 3.91 -17.14 15.40
C TYR A 423 4.09 -17.75 16.80
N LYS A 424 3.09 -18.43 17.37
CA LYS A 424 3.22 -19.15 18.64
C LYS A 424 4.32 -20.22 18.59
N LYS A 425 4.41 -20.96 17.49
CA LYS A 425 5.45 -21.99 17.30
C LYS A 425 6.86 -21.39 17.13
N ILE A 426 6.98 -20.24 16.46
CA ILE A 426 8.28 -19.59 16.18
C ILE A 426 8.75 -18.70 17.33
N ARG A 427 7.84 -18.13 18.15
CA ARG A 427 8.21 -17.41 19.37
C ARG A 427 9.04 -18.29 20.32
N PHE A 428 8.84 -19.60 20.30
CA PHE A 428 9.67 -20.56 21.03
C PHE A 428 11.07 -20.77 20.45
N VAL A 429 11.30 -20.46 19.18
CA VAL A 429 12.61 -20.58 18.53
C VAL A 429 13.45 -19.32 18.75
N PHE A 430 12.83 -18.13 18.77
CA PHE A 430 13.54 -16.86 19.02
C PHE A 430 13.68 -16.49 20.51
N ASN A 431 12.94 -17.13 21.42
CA ASN A 431 13.08 -16.90 22.87
C ASN A 431 14.25 -17.67 23.54
N TYR A 432 15.17 -18.25 22.77
CA TYR A 432 16.34 -18.97 23.32
C TYR A 432 17.70 -18.28 23.16
N THR A 433 17.77 -17.00 22.75
CA THR A 433 19.05 -16.27 22.66
C THR A 433 19.17 -15.04 23.55
N HIS A 434 18.26 -14.83 24.51
CA HIS A 434 18.46 -13.90 25.61
C HIS A 434 18.30 -14.60 26.96
N THR A 435 19.29 -15.41 27.32
CA THR A 435 19.63 -15.69 28.72
C THR A 435 21.13 -15.96 28.84
N MET A 436 21.81 -15.00 29.45
CA MET A 436 23.08 -15.10 30.19
C MET A 436 24.30 -15.75 29.51
N THR A 437 25.27 -14.94 29.07
CA THR A 437 26.47 -14.60 29.85
C THR A 437 27.22 -13.44 29.22
#